data_AF-N8Q4W3-F1
#
_entry.id   AF-N8Q4W3-F1
#
_cell.length_a   1.000
_cell.length_b   1.000
_cell.length_c   1.000
_cell.angle_alpha   90.00
_cell.angle_beta   90.00
_cell.angle_gamma   90.00
#
_symmetry.space_group_name_H-M   'P 1'
#
loop_
_entity.id
_entity.type
_entity.pdbx_description
1 polymer ?
#
loop_
_entity_poly.entity_id
_entity_poly.type
_entity_poly.pdbx_seq_one_letter_code
_entity_poly.pdbx_strand_id
1 'polypeptide(L)'
;MLTFILLLGFFSIVFIPMLCMLYSEAKLTQDNSKKVLFWLSFLPGVCIFLLYSFLKPNDPPVIPSKECGVVQFYQMHKVRGGNEFERVSIRFDGAQYSRHLFFDKHLDKIPQGQKACFEYLDKFKYPHLSESKFVQWIEPNEM
;
A
#
# COMPACT_ATOMS: atom_id res chain seq x y z
N MET A 1 -7.01 -14.12 -0.87
CA MET A 1 -7.09 -14.17 -2.36
C MET A 1 -5.70 -14.14 -3.00
N LEU A 2 -4.89 -13.09 -2.81
CA LEU A 2 -3.52 -12.99 -3.35
C LEU A 2 -2.60 -14.16 -2.95
N THR A 3 -2.69 -14.64 -1.71
CA THR A 3 -1.93 -15.80 -1.22
C THR A 3 -2.25 -17.08 -1.98
N PHE A 4 -3.52 -17.28 -2.37
CA PHE A 4 -3.93 -18.43 -3.17
C PHE A 4 -3.39 -18.36 -4.60
N ILE A 5 -3.38 -17.17 -5.21
CA ILE A 5 -2.81 -16.94 -6.55
C ILE A 5 -1.30 -17.22 -6.52
N LEU A 6 -0.60 -16.75 -5.49
CA LEU A 6 0.83 -17.00 -5.30
C LEU A 6 1.14 -18.49 -5.16
N LEU A 7 0.38 -19.20 -4.32
CA LEU A 7 0.49 -20.66 -4.18
C LEU A 7 0.24 -21.37 -5.51
N LEU A 8 -0.82 -21.00 -6.23
CA LEU A 8 -1.14 -21.56 -7.55
C LEU A 8 -0.03 -21.29 -8.58
N GLY A 9 0.64 -20.14 -8.51
CA GLY A 9 1.83 -19.82 -9.30
C GLY A 9 2.99 -20.78 -9.03
N PHE A 10 3.27 -21.06 -7.75
CA PHE A 10 4.30 -22.04 -7.36
C PHE A 10 3.93 -23.47 -7.76
N PHE A 11 2.67 -23.89 -7.61
CA PHE A 11 2.23 -25.21 -8.06
C PHE A 11 2.34 -25.34 -9.58
N SER A 12 1.88 -24.34 -10.33
CA SER A 12 1.91 -24.38 -11.80
C SER A 12 3.34 -24.43 -12.37
N ILE A 13 4.28 -23.65 -11.83
CA ILE A 13 5.66 -23.61 -12.34
C ILE A 13 6.44 -24.90 -12.09
N VAL A 14 6.03 -25.71 -11.11
CA VAL A 14 6.69 -26.98 -10.77
C VAL A 14 5.97 -28.17 -11.42
N PHE A 15 4.65 -28.28 -11.21
CA PHE A 15 3.90 -29.46 -11.61
C PHE A 15 3.58 -29.50 -13.09
N ILE A 16 3.32 -28.35 -13.74
CA ILE A 16 2.99 -28.35 -15.19
C ILE A 16 4.20 -28.79 -16.03
N PRO A 17 5.42 -28.26 -15.83
CA PRO A 17 6.60 -28.75 -16.54
C PRO A 17 6.90 -30.22 -16.25
N MET A 18 6.74 -30.67 -15.00
CA MET A 18 6.93 -32.07 -14.63
C MET A 18 5.98 -33.00 -15.40
N LEU A 19 4.69 -32.67 -15.47
CA LEU A 19 3.69 -33.44 -16.22
C LEU A 19 3.94 -33.37 -17.73
N CYS A 20 4.32 -32.21 -18.26
CA CYS A 20 4.68 -32.05 -19.66
C CYS A 20 5.90 -32.89 -20.05
N MET A 21 6.89 -33.04 -19.17
CA MET A 21 8.04 -33.93 -19.40
C MET A 21 7.64 -35.40 -19.41
N LEU A 22 6.82 -35.85 -18.46
CA LEU A 22 6.33 -37.23 -18.46
C LEU A 22 5.51 -37.54 -19.73
N TYR A 23 4.68 -36.59 -20.16
CA TYR A 23 3.93 -36.71 -21.40
C TYR A 23 4.82 -36.71 -22.64
N SER A 24 5.84 -35.84 -22.68
CA SER A 24 6.75 -35.70 -23.82
C SER A 24 7.58 -36.98 -24.00
N GLU A 25 8.06 -37.59 -22.92
CA GLU A 25 8.77 -38.86 -22.97
C GLU A 25 7.87 -40.01 -23.43
N ALA A 26 6.61 -40.01 -23.02
CA ALA A 26 5.67 -41.06 -23.39
C ALA A 26 5.19 -40.99 -24.85
N LYS A 27 5.17 -39.80 -25.47
CA LYS A 27 4.43 -39.59 -26.73
C LYS A 27 5.17 -38.84 -27.83
N LEU A 28 6.25 -38.11 -27.52
CA LEU A 28 7.03 -37.39 -28.53
C LEU A 28 8.30 -38.17 -28.88
N THR A 29 8.53 -38.37 -30.17
CA THR A 29 9.73 -39.04 -30.69
C THR A 29 10.85 -38.04 -31.02
N GLN A 30 10.50 -36.80 -31.38
CA GLN A 30 11.47 -35.76 -31.77
C GLN A 30 11.92 -34.92 -30.57
N ASP A 31 13.24 -34.87 -30.35
CA ASP A 31 13.87 -34.17 -29.22
C ASP A 31 13.60 -32.65 -29.20
N ASN A 32 13.58 -32.02 -30.39
CA ASN A 32 13.25 -30.60 -30.50
C ASN A 32 11.83 -30.29 -30.00
N SER A 33 10.86 -31.13 -30.30
CA SER A 33 9.47 -30.95 -29.85
C SER A 33 9.34 -31.12 -28.34
N LYS A 34 10.11 -32.03 -27.73
CA LYS A 34 10.16 -32.20 -26.27
C LYS A 34 10.68 -30.93 -25.59
N LYS A 35 11.79 -30.38 -26.10
CA LYS A 35 12.40 -29.14 -25.60
C LYS A 35 11.44 -27.94 -25.72
N VAL A 36 10.77 -27.78 -26.86
CA VAL A 36 9.81 -26.69 -27.06
C VAL A 36 8.63 -26.82 -26.10
N LEU A 37 8.06 -28.03 -25.94
CA LEU A 37 6.94 -28.25 -25.01
C LEU A 37 7.34 -27.97 -23.56
N PHE A 38 8.55 -28.38 -23.16
CA PHE A 38 9.09 -28.09 -21.84
C PHE A 38 9.20 -26.59 -21.59
N TRP A 39 9.78 -25.81 -22.51
CA TRP A 39 9.86 -24.36 -22.35
C TRP A 39 8.48 -23.69 -22.33
N LEU A 40 7.55 -24.15 -23.18
CA LEU A 40 6.19 -23.63 -23.23
C LEU A 40 5.42 -23.90 -21.92
N SER A 41 5.72 -24.98 -21.22
CA SER A 41 5.05 -25.38 -19.98
C SER A 41 5.26 -24.42 -18.81
N PHE A 42 6.26 -23.53 -18.87
CA PHE A 42 6.49 -22.50 -17.87
C PHE A 42 5.61 -21.25 -18.06
N LEU A 43 5.10 -21.00 -19.27
CA LEU A 43 4.26 -19.82 -19.57
C LEU A 43 3.05 -19.68 -18.63
N PRO A 44 2.26 -20.73 -18.35
CA PRO A 44 1.14 -20.63 -17.42
C PRO A 44 1.56 -20.12 -16.04
N GLY A 45 2.67 -20.64 -15.48
CA GLY A 45 3.19 -20.20 -14.19
C GLY A 45 3.64 -18.73 -14.21
N VAL A 46 4.37 -18.34 -15.26
CA VAL A 46 4.81 -16.94 -15.45
C VAL A 46 3.60 -15.99 -15.53
N CYS A 47 2.57 -16.35 -16.30
CA CYS A 47 1.34 -15.53 -16.39
C CYS A 47 0.65 -15.34 -15.04
N ILE A 48 0.62 -16.37 -14.18
CA ILE A 48 0.06 -16.28 -12.84
C ILE A 48 0.88 -15.35 -11.94
N PHE A 49 2.21 -15.38 -12.03
CA PHE A 49 3.07 -14.46 -11.27
C PHE A 49 2.97 -13.00 -11.75
N LEU A 50 2.79 -12.78 -13.05
CA LEU A 50 2.50 -11.47 -13.61
C LEU A 50 1.17 -10.93 -13.08
N LEU A 51 0.13 -11.78 -13.07
CA LEU A 51 -1.17 -11.43 -12.53
C LEU A 51 -1.10 -11.11 -11.03
N TYR A 52 -0.34 -11.91 -10.25
CA TYR A 52 -0.10 -11.64 -8.83
C TYR A 52 0.56 -10.28 -8.62
N SER A 53 1.58 -9.96 -9.41
CA SER A 53 2.29 -8.68 -9.33
C SER A 53 1.38 -7.50 -9.67
N PHE A 54 0.49 -7.66 -10.66
CA PHE A 54 -0.49 -6.64 -11.03
C PHE A 54 -1.57 -6.42 -9.97
N LEU A 55 -2.00 -7.48 -9.29
CA LEU A 55 -3.04 -7.42 -8.26
C LEU A 55 -2.51 -7.09 -6.87
N LYS A 56 -1.20 -7.22 -6.64
CA LYS A 56 -0.58 -6.93 -5.34
C LYS A 56 -0.72 -5.42 -5.09
N PRO A 57 -1.37 -4.99 -3.98
CA PRO A 57 -1.39 -3.58 -3.63
C PRO A 57 0.04 -3.09 -3.39
N ASN A 58 0.37 -1.92 -3.95
CA ASN A 58 1.71 -1.33 -3.86
C ASN A 58 2.07 -0.93 -2.43
N ASP A 59 1.07 -0.54 -1.63
CA ASP A 59 1.28 -0.08 -0.27
C ASP A 59 0.67 -1.06 0.74
N PRO A 60 1.42 -1.43 1.81
CA PRO A 60 0.86 -2.20 2.91
C PRO A 60 -0.26 -1.39 3.58
N PRO A 61 -1.26 -2.05 4.19
CA PRO A 61 -2.37 -1.35 4.84
C PRO A 61 -1.83 -0.41 5.92
N VAL A 62 -2.05 0.90 5.72
CA VAL A 62 -1.69 1.94 6.67
C VAL A 62 -2.86 2.11 7.64
N ILE A 63 -2.63 1.81 8.92
CA ILE A 63 -3.65 1.96 9.96
C ILE A 63 -3.51 3.36 10.54
N PRO A 64 -4.57 4.18 10.54
CA PRO A 64 -4.55 5.49 11.17
C PRO A 64 -4.20 5.37 12.66
N SER A 65 -3.36 6.28 13.13
CA SER A 65 -3.09 6.43 14.56
C SER A 65 -4.02 7.51 15.13
N LYS A 66 -4.53 7.28 16.34
CA LYS A 66 -5.43 8.19 17.05
C LYS A 66 -4.64 8.97 18.10
N GLU A 67 -4.83 10.27 18.16
CA GLU A 67 -4.20 11.13 19.17
C GLU A 67 -5.06 12.37 19.44
N CYS A 68 -4.91 12.99 20.62
CA CYS A 68 -5.50 14.29 20.90
C CYS A 68 -4.42 15.36 21.00
N GLY A 69 -4.81 16.60 20.76
CA GLY A 69 -3.92 17.73 20.91
C GLY A 69 -4.62 19.06 20.73
N VAL A 70 -3.83 20.13 20.84
CA VAL A 70 -4.31 21.50 20.68
C VAL A 70 -3.92 22.01 19.30
N VAL A 71 -4.92 22.43 18.53
CA VAL A 71 -4.73 23.02 17.20
C VAL A 71 -3.99 24.35 17.34
N GLN A 72 -2.83 24.47 16.72
CA GLN A 72 -2.00 25.68 16.78
C GLN A 72 -2.33 26.63 15.65
N PHE A 73 -2.27 26.18 14.40
CA PHE A 73 -2.59 27.00 13.23
C PHE A 73 -2.71 26.14 11.98
N TYR A 74 -3.33 26.72 10.95
CA TYR A 74 -3.32 26.17 9.59
C TYR A 74 -2.41 27.01 8.70
N GLN A 75 -1.59 26.35 7.89
CA GLN A 75 -0.64 26.99 7.00
C GLN A 75 -0.84 26.52 5.56
N MET A 76 -1.13 27.47 4.68
CA MET A 76 -1.21 27.23 3.24
C MET A 76 0.18 27.30 2.61
N HIS A 77 0.52 26.29 1.82
CA HIS A 77 1.76 26.21 1.07
C HIS A 77 1.46 26.13 -0.43
N LYS A 78 2.28 26.81 -1.23
CA LYS A 78 2.20 26.78 -2.69
C LYS A 78 3.40 26.04 -3.25
N VAL A 79 3.18 25.02 -4.06
CA VAL A 79 4.24 24.33 -4.81
C VAL A 79 4.49 25.08 -6.12
N ARG A 80 5.75 25.10 -6.58
CA ARG A 80 6.08 25.53 -7.94
C ARG A 80 5.29 24.67 -8.94
N GLY A 81 4.37 25.30 -9.67
CA GLY A 81 3.44 24.61 -10.57
C GLY A 81 1.95 24.84 -10.26
N GLY A 82 1.62 25.60 -9.21
CA GLY A 82 0.26 26.09 -8.96
C GLY A 82 -0.57 25.22 -8.01
N ASN A 83 -0.06 24.06 -7.59
CA ASN A 83 -0.73 23.23 -6.60
C ASN A 83 -0.56 23.82 -5.19
N GLU A 84 -1.69 24.14 -4.56
CA GLU A 84 -1.74 24.63 -3.19
C GLU A 84 -2.20 23.52 -2.25
N PHE A 85 -1.47 23.31 -1.16
CA PHE A 85 -1.82 22.36 -0.11
C PHE A 85 -1.81 23.03 1.26
N GLU A 86 -2.64 22.51 2.16
CA GLU A 86 -2.75 23.02 3.53
C GLU A 86 -2.06 22.06 4.50
N ARG A 87 -1.47 22.61 5.56
CA ARG A 87 -0.99 21.84 6.69
C ARG A 87 -1.62 22.35 7.97
N VAL A 88 -2.02 21.43 8.84
CA VAL A 88 -2.44 21.73 10.20
C VAL A 88 -1.26 21.50 11.14
N SER A 89 -0.98 22.46 12.00
CA SER A 89 -0.02 22.34 13.09
C SER A 89 -0.77 22.00 14.37
N ILE A 90 -0.52 20.83 14.95
CA ILE A 90 -1.17 20.37 16.18
C ILE A 90 -0.10 20.01 17.18
N ARG A 91 -0.22 20.53 18.41
CA ARG A 91 0.61 20.09 19.53
C ARG A 91 -0.08 18.92 20.21
N PHE A 92 0.51 17.74 20.06
CA PHE A 92 -0.03 16.50 20.60
C PHE A 92 0.02 16.55 22.13
N ASP A 93 -0.92 15.88 22.78
CA ASP A 93 -0.93 15.77 24.24
C ASP A 93 0.38 15.11 24.73
N GLY A 94 1.02 15.72 25.73
CA GLY A 94 2.31 15.27 26.25
C GLY A 94 3.53 15.61 25.37
N ALA A 95 3.35 16.13 24.15
CA ALA A 95 4.46 16.53 23.28
C ALA A 95 4.87 17.99 23.53
N GLN A 96 6.17 18.24 23.57
CA GLN A 96 6.72 19.62 23.66
C GLN A 96 6.65 20.37 22.33
N TYR A 97 6.63 19.65 21.21
CA TYR A 97 6.69 20.22 19.86
C TYR A 97 5.41 19.95 19.08
N SER A 98 5.04 20.92 18.24
CA SER A 98 3.93 20.79 17.29
C SER A 98 4.32 19.93 16.11
N ARG A 99 3.41 19.08 15.65
CA ARG A 99 3.56 18.32 14.42
C ARG A 99 2.75 18.97 13.30
N HIS A 100 3.35 18.99 12.12
CA HIS A 100 2.69 19.44 10.89
C HIS A 100 2.15 18.23 10.15
N LEU A 101 0.84 18.20 9.93
CA LEU A 101 0.16 17.16 9.18
C LEU A 101 -0.42 17.77 7.90
N PHE A 102 -0.30 17.04 6.79
CA PHE A 102 -1.00 17.41 5.55
C PHE A 102 -2.51 17.42 5.82
N PHE A 103 -3.17 18.54 5.54
CA PHE A 103 -4.60 18.75 5.80
C PHE A 103 -5.36 18.80 4.47
N ASP A 104 -6.35 17.93 4.33
CA ASP A 104 -7.19 17.88 3.14
C ASP A 104 -8.19 19.03 3.13
N LYS A 105 -8.42 19.64 1.96
CA LYS A 105 -9.25 20.85 1.82
C LYS A 105 -10.73 20.60 2.11
N HIS A 106 -11.16 19.33 2.13
CA HIS A 106 -12.54 18.93 2.34
C HIS A 106 -12.91 18.72 3.82
N LEU A 107 -11.97 18.89 4.74
CA LEU A 107 -12.19 18.67 6.17
C LEU A 107 -12.49 19.98 6.89
N ASP A 108 -13.45 19.93 7.80
CA ASP A 108 -13.82 21.09 8.62
C ASP A 108 -12.66 21.51 9.52
N LYS A 109 -12.45 22.83 9.64
CA LYS A 109 -11.38 23.38 10.46
C LYS A 109 -11.87 23.58 11.89
N ILE A 110 -11.09 23.08 12.83
CA ILE A 110 -11.29 23.36 14.25
C ILE A 110 -10.54 24.66 14.59
N PRO A 111 -11.17 25.59 15.33
CA PRO A 111 -10.52 26.85 15.71
C PRO A 111 -9.19 26.66 16.43
N GLN A 112 -8.27 27.58 16.18
CA GLN A 112 -6.98 27.64 16.88
C GLN A 112 -7.18 27.70 18.41
N GLY A 113 -6.33 26.98 19.14
CA GLY A 113 -6.35 26.90 20.60
C GLY A 113 -7.34 25.86 21.15
N GLN A 114 -8.19 25.27 20.31
CA GLN A 114 -9.09 24.21 20.77
C GLN A 114 -8.38 22.85 20.83
N LYS A 115 -8.78 22.07 21.83
CA LYS A 115 -8.37 20.67 21.97
C LYS A 115 -9.30 19.80 21.12
N ALA A 116 -8.72 18.93 20.32
CA ALA A 116 -9.44 17.99 19.48
C ALA A 116 -8.70 16.66 19.38
N CYS A 117 -9.44 15.60 19.11
CA CYS A 117 -8.90 14.27 18.86
C CYS A 117 -9.03 13.96 17.37
N PHE A 118 -8.04 13.28 16.82
CA PHE A 118 -7.94 13.07 15.38
C PHE A 118 -7.23 11.77 15.02
N GLU A 119 -7.50 11.32 13.81
CA GLU A 119 -6.79 10.24 13.15
C GLU A 119 -5.77 10.82 12.17
N TYR A 120 -4.56 10.25 12.17
CA TYR A 120 -3.50 10.64 11.25
C TYR A 120 -2.67 9.43 10.81
N LEU A 121 -2.11 9.52 9.61
CA LEU A 121 -1.13 8.57 9.09
C LEU A 121 0.25 9.08 9.48
N ASP A 122 0.98 8.30 10.28
CA ASP A 122 2.33 8.67 10.70
C ASP A 122 3.39 8.14 9.73
N LYS A 123 4.10 9.03 9.04
CA LYS A 123 5.26 8.68 8.20
C LYS A 123 6.36 7.98 8.99
N PHE A 124 6.56 8.31 10.26
CA PHE A 124 7.57 7.65 11.07
C PHE A 124 7.22 6.18 11.36
N LYS A 125 5.93 5.86 11.42
CA LYS A 125 5.42 4.48 11.54
C LYS A 125 5.38 3.78 10.18
N TYR A 126 5.12 4.52 9.11
CA TYR A 126 4.95 4.02 7.75
C TYR A 126 5.87 4.76 6.77
N PRO A 127 7.14 4.31 6.62
CA PRO A 127 8.17 5.05 5.87
C PRO A 127 7.89 5.23 4.36
N HIS A 128 6.97 4.46 3.80
CA HIS A 128 6.54 4.58 2.39
C HIS A 128 5.66 5.81 2.16
N LEU A 129 5.13 6.43 3.22
CA LEU A 129 4.41 7.71 3.12
C LEU A 129 5.39 8.86 2.86
N SER A 130 5.04 9.74 1.93
CA SER A 130 5.83 10.94 1.63
C SER A 130 5.88 11.92 2.81
N GLU A 131 4.76 12.08 3.52
CA GLU A 131 4.59 12.91 4.72
C GLU A 131 3.48 12.37 5.63
N SER A 132 3.45 12.82 6.89
CA SER A 132 2.36 12.49 7.80
C SER A 132 1.09 13.24 7.40
N LYS A 133 -0.02 12.53 7.26
CA LYS A 133 -1.28 13.05 6.72
C LYS A 133 -2.38 13.01 7.78
N PHE A 134 -3.13 14.11 7.89
CA PHE A 134 -4.35 14.17 8.68
C PHE A 134 -5.47 13.41 7.96
N VAL A 135 -6.24 12.59 8.68
CA VAL A 135 -7.34 11.80 8.12
C VAL A 135 -8.68 12.44 8.46
N GLN A 136 -9.03 12.50 9.75
CA GLN A 136 -10.32 13.02 10.21
C GLN A 136 -10.28 13.42 11.69
N TRP A 137 -11.23 14.25 12.10
CA TRP A 137 -11.52 14.48 13.51
C TRP A 137 -12.34 13.32 14.07
N ILE A 138 -12.10 12.98 15.33
CA ILE A 138 -12.84 11.94 16.05
C ILE A 138 -13.38 12.51 17.35
N GLU A 139 -14.49 11.93 17.82
CA GLU A 139 -15.00 12.28 19.14
C GLU A 139 -14.06 11.73 20.24
N PRO A 140 -13.93 12.43 21.38
CA PRO A 140 -13.12 11.93 22.51
C PRO A 140 -13.55 10.54 23.02
N ASN A 141 -14.79 10.14 22.76
CA ASN A 141 -15.34 8.84 23.15
C ASN A 141 -14.89 7.69 22.25
N GLU A 142 -14.29 7.99 21.09
CA GLU A 142 -13.81 7.01 20.11
C GLU A 142 -12.30 6.74 20.22
N MET A 143 -11.66 7.27 21.27
CA MET A 143 -10.27 6.96 21.64
C MET A 143 -10.12 5.62 22.36
#